data_AF-A0AAW8D4G9-F1
#
_entry.id   AF-A0AAW8D4G9-F1
#
_cell.length_a   1.000
_cell.length_b   1.000
_cell.length_c   1.000
_cell.angle_alpha   90.00
_cell.angle_beta   90.00
_cell.angle_gamma   90.00
#
_symmetry.space_group_name_H-M   'P 1'
#
loop_
_entity.id
_entity.type
_entity.pdbx_description
1 polymer ?
#
loop_
_entity_poly.entity_id
_entity_poly.type
_entity_poly.pdbx_seq_one_letter_code
_entity_poly.pdbx_strand_id
1 'polypeptide(L)'
;MAHAPSFPESFETPSAGLLALRACDDIDSLRVVQRAYACLEKLIGPQHASDTEEFGPDRTELCALVGLVNEALERSIGATDITVQSLRAALDGGAAPATSKRPV
;
A
#
# COMPACT_ATOMS: atom_id res chain seq x y z
N MET A 1 42.47 16.65 -18.67
CA MET A 1 41.55 17.31 -17.72
C MET A 1 40.21 17.47 -18.44
N ALA A 2 39.32 16.47 -18.32
CA ALA A 2 38.00 16.50 -18.94
C ALA A 2 36.97 16.83 -17.86
N HIS A 3 36.29 17.97 -18.00
CA HIS A 3 35.14 18.29 -17.16
C HIS A 3 33.93 17.49 -17.65
N ALA A 4 33.51 16.51 -16.86
CA ALA A 4 32.19 15.89 -17.01
C ALA A 4 31.12 16.88 -16.50
N PRO A 5 29.99 17.07 -17.20
CA PRO A 5 28.91 17.89 -16.69
C PRO A 5 28.16 17.09 -15.63
N SER A 6 28.17 17.58 -14.40
CA SER A 6 27.26 17.14 -13.35
C SER A 6 25.87 17.64 -13.69
N PHE A 7 25.05 16.82 -14.34
CA PHE A 7 23.62 17.09 -14.38
C PHE A 7 23.07 16.91 -12.96
N PRO A 8 22.30 17.86 -12.41
CA PRO A 8 21.54 17.57 -11.22
C PRO A 8 20.52 16.51 -11.62
N GLU A 9 20.57 15.33 -10.98
CA GLU A 9 19.43 14.44 -10.93
C GLU A 9 18.32 15.22 -10.23
N SER A 10 17.52 15.91 -11.03
CA SER A 10 16.23 16.42 -10.61
C SER A 10 15.42 15.18 -10.27
N PHE A 11 15.43 14.78 -9.00
CA PHE A 11 14.48 13.82 -8.48
C PHE A 11 13.11 14.45 -8.70
N GLU A 12 12.47 14.14 -9.83
CA GLU A 12 11.10 14.55 -10.09
C GLU A 12 10.26 13.96 -8.97
N THR A 13 9.78 14.83 -8.09
CA THR A 13 8.80 14.44 -7.10
C THR A 13 7.59 13.90 -7.86
N PRO A 14 7.15 12.66 -7.58
CA PRO A 14 6.05 12.06 -8.31
C PRO A 14 4.83 12.97 -8.24
N SER A 15 4.22 13.21 -9.40
CA SER A 15 3.08 14.13 -9.49
C SER A 15 1.92 13.64 -8.61
N ALA A 16 1.08 14.57 -8.14
CA ALA A 16 -0.09 14.23 -7.35
C ALA A 16 -1.00 13.20 -8.05
N GLY A 17 -1.06 13.22 -9.39
CA GLY A 17 -1.81 12.23 -10.16
C GLY A 17 -1.25 10.80 -10.06
N LEU A 18 0.08 10.64 -10.14
CA LEU A 18 0.73 9.34 -9.95
C LEU A 18 0.56 8.83 -8.52
N LEU A 19 0.68 9.72 -7.54
CA LEU A 19 0.49 9.38 -6.12
C LEU A 19 -0.95 9.00 -5.80
N ALA A 20 -1.94 9.65 -6.43
CA ALA A 20 -3.34 9.28 -6.30
C ALA A 20 -3.62 7.88 -6.89
N LEU A 21 -3.07 7.59 -8.08
CA LEU A 21 -3.17 6.25 -8.66
C LEU A 21 -2.53 5.20 -7.76
N ARG A 22 -1.33 5.48 -7.23
CA ARG A 22 -0.64 4.59 -6.30
C ARG A 22 -1.45 4.35 -5.02
N ALA A 23 -2.13 5.38 -4.51
CA ALA A 23 -2.99 5.23 -3.34
C ALA A 23 -4.18 4.30 -3.64
N CYS A 24 -4.73 4.33 -4.86
CA CYS A 24 -5.75 3.37 -5.28
C CYS A 24 -5.19 1.93 -5.29
N ASP A 25 -4.00 1.72 -5.85
CA ASP A 25 -3.34 0.40 -5.85
C ASP A 25 -3.08 -0.12 -4.43
N ASP A 26 -2.61 0.76 -3.53
CA ASP A 26 -2.34 0.41 -2.13
C ASP A 26 -3.65 0.06 -1.37
N ILE A 27 -4.77 0.74 -1.67
CA ILE A 27 -6.10 0.40 -1.15
C ILE A 27 -6.58 -0.97 -1.66
N ASP A 28 -6.35 -1.27 -2.94
CA ASP A 28 -6.71 -2.58 -3.48
C ASP A 28 -5.84 -3.69 -2.88
N SER A 29 -4.57 -3.43 -2.60
CA SER A 29 -3.72 -4.33 -1.80
C SER A 29 -4.31 -4.58 -0.41
N LEU A 30 -4.77 -3.55 0.30
CA LEU A 30 -5.43 -3.70 1.60
C LEU A 30 -6.70 -4.57 1.51
N ARG A 31 -7.49 -4.41 0.45
CA ARG A 31 -8.69 -5.25 0.21
C ARG A 31 -8.34 -6.72 -0.01
N VAL A 32 -7.23 -7.01 -0.67
CA VAL A 32 -6.75 -8.40 -0.83
C VAL A 32 -6.43 -9.02 0.53
N VAL A 33 -5.71 -8.30 1.39
CA VAL A 33 -5.38 -8.75 2.74
C VAL A 33 -6.64 -8.95 3.60
N GLN A 34 -7.60 -8.03 3.53
CA GLN A 34 -8.88 -8.16 4.21
C GLN A 34 -9.63 -9.44 3.79
N ARG A 35 -9.66 -9.75 2.48
CA ARG A 35 -10.28 -10.99 1.97
C ARG A 35 -9.55 -12.22 2.49
N ALA A 36 -8.23 -12.17 2.61
CA ALA A 36 -7.44 -13.27 3.18
C ALA A 36 -7.84 -13.54 4.63
N TYR A 37 -8.01 -12.51 5.47
CA TYR A 37 -8.56 -12.67 6.82
C TYR A 37 -9.96 -13.29 6.82
N ALA A 38 -10.87 -12.81 5.96
CA ALA A 38 -12.21 -13.39 5.86
C ALA A 38 -12.20 -14.88 5.44
N CYS A 39 -11.19 -15.31 4.68
CA CYS A 39 -10.99 -16.73 4.39
C CYS A 39 -10.47 -17.50 5.61
N LEU A 40 -9.53 -16.93 6.37
CA LEU A 40 -9.05 -17.54 7.62
C LEU A 40 -10.17 -17.69 8.66
N GLU A 41 -11.04 -16.70 8.79
CA GLU A 41 -12.22 -16.77 9.67
C GLU A 41 -13.12 -17.97 9.33
N LYS A 42 -13.29 -18.26 8.04
CA LYS A 42 -14.08 -19.43 7.59
C LYS A 42 -13.40 -20.77 7.89
N LEU A 43 -12.06 -20.80 7.89
CA LEU A 43 -11.29 -22.00 8.25
C LEU A 43 -11.32 -22.29 9.76
N ILE A 44 -11.44 -21.23 10.59
CA ILE A 44 -11.50 -21.33 12.05
C ILE A 44 -12.94 -21.54 12.55
N GLY A 45 -13.93 -21.12 11.77
CA GLY A 45 -15.34 -21.24 12.13
C GLY A 45 -15.81 -22.70 12.33
N PRO A 46 -16.94 -22.92 13.02
CA PRO A 46 -17.47 -24.25 13.24
C PRO A 46 -17.72 -24.95 11.90
N GLN A 47 -16.97 -26.01 11.62
CA GLN A 47 -17.24 -26.86 10.47
C GLN A 47 -18.59 -27.53 10.71
N HIS A 48 -19.57 -27.30 9.83
CA HIS A 48 -20.78 -28.11 9.83
C HIS A 48 -20.33 -29.50 9.42
N ALA A 49 -20.28 -30.42 10.38
CA ALA A 49 -19.87 -31.80 10.18
C ALA A 49 -20.63 -32.40 9.00
N SER A 50 -19.99 -32.41 7.84
CA SER A 50 -20.36 -33.29 6.74
C SER A 50 -19.61 -34.59 6.98
N ASP A 51 -20.24 -35.74 6.72
CA ASP A 51 -19.81 -37.09 7.08
C ASP A 51 -18.51 -37.57 6.38
N THR A 52 -17.70 -36.66 5.85
CA THR A 52 -16.39 -36.92 5.28
C THR A 52 -15.31 -36.46 6.26
N GLU A 53 -14.28 -37.28 6.49
CA GLU A 53 -13.08 -36.94 7.26
C GLU A 53 -12.35 -35.75 6.61
N GLU A 54 -12.83 -34.54 6.85
CA GLU A 54 -12.23 -33.31 6.38
C GLU A 54 -11.21 -32.86 7.43
N PHE A 55 -9.94 -33.22 7.19
CA PHE A 55 -8.82 -32.79 8.02
C PHE A 55 -8.67 -31.27 7.88
N GLY A 56 -9.19 -30.54 8.88
CA GLY A 56 -8.97 -29.10 8.99
C GLY A 56 -7.51 -28.76 9.28
N PRO A 57 -7.08 -27.51 9.01
CA PRO A 57 -5.72 -27.08 9.28
C PRO A 57 -5.41 -27.17 10.78
N ASP A 58 -4.20 -27.60 11.11
CA ASP A 58 -3.77 -27.67 12.51
C ASP A 58 -3.47 -26.28 13.09
N ARG A 59 -3.28 -26.21 14.41
CA ARG A 59 -3.02 -24.94 15.10
C ARG A 59 -1.73 -24.25 14.62
N THR A 60 -0.70 -25.01 14.25
CA THR A 60 0.57 -24.49 13.73
C THR A 60 0.36 -23.90 12.35
N GLU A 61 -0.36 -24.59 11.47
CA GLU A 61 -0.72 -24.12 10.13
C GLU A 61 -1.57 -22.84 10.20
N LEU A 62 -2.57 -22.80 11.08
CA LEU A 62 -3.36 -21.60 11.34
C LEU A 62 -2.52 -20.44 11.86
N CYS A 63 -1.63 -20.68 12.82
CA CYS A 63 -0.71 -19.66 13.33
C CYS A 63 0.21 -19.11 12.24
N ALA A 64 0.74 -19.97 11.37
CA ALA A 64 1.61 -19.56 10.26
C ALA A 64 0.84 -18.71 9.24
N LEU A 65 -0.38 -19.12 8.88
CA LEU A 65 -1.24 -18.36 7.97
C LEU A 65 -1.61 -17.00 8.54
N VAL A 66 -2.02 -16.92 9.80
CA VAL A 66 -2.33 -15.66 10.48
C VAL A 66 -1.09 -14.76 10.53
N GLY A 67 0.07 -15.31 10.87
CA GLY A 67 1.33 -14.58 10.87
C GLY A 67 1.65 -13.94 9.51
N LEU A 68 1.53 -14.72 8.43
CA LEU A 68 1.77 -14.24 7.08
C LEU A 68 0.81 -13.11 6.67
N VAL A 69 -0.48 -13.26 6.98
CA VAL A 69 -1.48 -12.23 6.63
C VAL A 69 -1.27 -10.96 7.47
N ASN A 70 -0.87 -11.09 8.74
CA ASN A 70 -0.50 -9.95 9.59
C ASN A 70 0.70 -9.18 9.03
N GLU A 71 1.77 -9.87 8.64
CA GLU A 71 2.93 -9.22 8.02
C GLU A 71 2.57 -8.53 6.69
N ALA A 72 1.68 -9.14 5.91
CA ALA A 72 1.18 -8.53 4.68
C ALA A 72 0.34 -7.26 4.97
N LEU A 73 -0.50 -7.29 6.02
CA LEU A 73 -1.29 -6.15 6.46
C LEU A 73 -0.40 -4.99 6.88
N GLU A 74 0.58 -5.23 7.75
CA GLU A 74 1.50 -4.21 8.24
C GLU A 74 2.26 -3.54 7.08
N ARG A 75 2.77 -4.34 6.14
CA ARG A 75 3.43 -3.83 4.94
C ARG A 75 2.51 -3.00 4.06
N SER A 76 1.26 -3.43 3.87
CA SER A 76 0.28 -2.72 3.05
C SER A 76 -0.12 -1.38 3.70
N ILE A 77 -0.28 -1.35 5.03
CA ILE A 77 -0.54 -0.11 5.78
C ILE A 77 0.64 0.84 5.64
N GLY A 78 1.87 0.38 5.89
CA GLY A 78 3.07 1.21 5.79
C GLY A 78 3.26 1.82 4.40
N ALA A 79 3.03 1.03 3.33
CA ALA A 79 3.06 1.53 1.97
C ALA A 79 1.99 2.60 1.71
N THR A 80 0.75 2.36 2.16
CA THR A 80 -0.36 3.30 2.02
C THR A 80 -0.06 4.61 2.74
N ASP A 81 0.46 4.55 3.97
CA ASP A 81 0.79 5.74 4.77
C ASP A 81 1.86 6.59 4.08
N ILE A 82 2.91 5.97 3.54
CA ILE A 82 3.94 6.66 2.77
C ILE A 82 3.32 7.35 1.56
N THR A 83 2.51 6.64 0.78
CA THR A 83 1.86 7.18 -0.42
C THR A 83 0.95 8.36 -0.09
N VAL A 84 0.14 8.26 0.97
CA VAL A 84 -0.77 9.33 1.41
C VAL A 84 0.01 10.56 1.92
N GLN A 85 1.10 10.35 2.65
CA GLN A 85 1.96 11.46 3.09
C GLN A 85 2.63 12.15 1.91
N SER A 86 3.15 11.38 0.94
CA SER A 86 3.71 11.92 -0.30
C SER A 86 2.65 12.69 -1.10
N LEU A 87 1.42 12.17 -1.21
CA LEU A 87 0.33 12.83 -1.91
C LEU A 87 0.00 14.18 -1.26
N ARG A 88 -0.11 14.21 0.07
CA ARG A 88 -0.33 15.47 0.82
C ARG A 88 0.77 16.48 0.52
N ALA A 89 2.04 16.07 0.60
CA ALA A 89 3.17 16.95 0.32
C ALA A 89 3.16 17.47 -1.12
N ALA A 90 2.79 16.65 -2.10
CA ALA A 90 2.67 17.05 -3.50
C ALA A 90 1.55 18.07 -3.72
N LEU A 91 0.41 17.91 -3.03
CA LEU A 91 -0.72 18.85 -3.09
C LEU A 91 -0.37 20.18 -2.41
N ASP A 92 0.30 20.14 -1.26
CA ASP A 92 0.73 21.34 -0.53
C ASP A 92 1.83 22.11 -1.28
N GLY A 93 2.76 21.39 -1.95
CA GLY A 93 3.83 21.98 -2.76
C GLY A 93 3.38 22.49 -4.14
N GLY A 94 2.30 21.92 -4.70
CA GLY A 94 1.68 22.38 -5.94
C GLY A 94 0.82 23.65 -5.78
N ALA A 95 0.58 24.09 -4.54
CA ALA A 95 -0.26 25.23 -4.19
C ALA A 95 0.53 26.54 -3.94
N ALA A 96 1.66 26.77 -4.63
CA ALA A 96 2.38 28.05 -4.57
C ALA A 96 1.77 29.09 -5.54
N PRO A 97 1.64 30.38 -5.14
CA PRO A 97 0.75 31.34 -5.78
C PRO A 97 1.28 31.83 -7.14
N ALA A 98 0.38 31.86 -8.12
CA ALA A 98 0.55 32.61 -9.37
C ALA A 98 0.71 34.12 -9.06
N THR A 99 1.93 34.55 -8.76
CA THR A 99 2.23 35.98 -8.57
C THR A 99 2.53 36.62 -9.92
N SER A 100 1.45 37.13 -10.51
CA SER A 100 1.34 38.43 -11.17
C SER A 100 2.51 38.91 -12.04
N LYS A 101 2.36 38.68 -13.33
CA LYS A 101 3.06 39.37 -14.42
C LYS A 101 2.57 40.84 -14.48
N ARG A 102 3.46 41.83 -14.29
CA ARG A 102 3.36 43.16 -14.94
C ARG A 102 4.72 43.88 -14.95
N PRO A 103 5.37 44.06 -16.10
CA PRO A 103 6.41 45.07 -16.25
C PRO A 103 5.76 46.43 -16.54
N VAL A 104 6.25 47.48 -15.88
CA VAL A 104 6.13 48.88 -16.32
C VAL A 104 7.38 49.21 -17.10
#